data_AF-A0A369QQQ8-F1
#
_entry.id   AF-A0A369QQQ8-F1
#
_cell.length_a   1.000
_cell.length_b   1.000
_cell.length_c   1.000
_cell.angle_alpha   90.00
_cell.angle_beta   90.00
_cell.angle_gamma   90.00
#
_symmetry.space_group_name_H-M   'P 1'
#
loop_
_entity.id
_entity.type
_entity.pdbx_description
1 polymer ?
#
loop_
_entity_poly.entity_id
_entity_poly.type
_entity_poly.pdbx_seq_one_letter_code
_entity_poly.pdbx_strand_id
1 'polypeptide(L)'
;MTVEQRAAPQVRDRSAESTPTTRAEYLPPIEIRAAAERILAESGRMNHDDLVVATARLLGFARTGQDVRTVIGSAISDLARQG
;
A
#
# COMPACT_ATOMS: atom_id res chain seq x y z
N MET A 1 -9.37 -6.53 15.53
CA MET A 1 -8.87 -5.17 15.23
C MET A 1 -9.45 -4.23 16.27
N THR A 2 -8.61 -3.56 17.04
CA THR A 2 -9.08 -2.53 17.98
C THR A 2 -9.53 -1.27 17.21
N VAL A 3 -10.28 -0.39 17.86
CA VAL A 3 -10.70 0.89 17.25
C VAL A 3 -9.49 1.70 16.80
N GLU A 4 -8.44 1.76 17.63
CA GLU A 4 -7.17 2.42 17.31
C GLU A 4 -6.49 1.85 16.07
N GLN A 5 -6.39 0.52 15.95
CA GLN A 5 -5.79 -0.13 14.78
C GLN A 5 -6.57 0.12 13.49
N ARG A 6 -7.86 0.43 13.58
CA ARG A 6 -8.69 0.79 12.43
C ARG A 6 -8.52 2.27 12.07
N ALA A 7 -8.39 3.14 13.06
CA ALA A 7 -8.24 4.58 12.88
C ALA A 7 -6.84 4.98 12.40
N ALA A 8 -5.80 4.25 12.84
CA ALA A 8 -4.43 4.41 12.40
C ALA A 8 -3.83 3.05 12.01
N PRO A 9 -4.14 2.53 10.81
CA PRO A 9 -3.60 1.26 10.37
C PRO A 9 -2.07 1.31 10.32
N GLN A 10 -1.43 0.30 10.91
CA GLN A 10 0.03 0.16 10.85
C GLN A 10 0.48 -0.03 9.40
N VAL A 11 1.46 0.77 8.97
CA VAL A 11 2.16 0.61 7.68
C VAL A 11 3.51 -0.02 7.98
N ARG A 12 3.69 -1.30 7.63
CA ARG A 12 4.93 -2.04 7.90
C ARG A 12 5.82 -2.11 6.67
N ASP A 13 7.09 -1.80 6.85
CA ASP A 13 8.14 -2.13 5.87
C ASP A 13 8.46 -3.64 5.95
N ARG A 14 8.40 -4.32 4.80
CA ARG A 14 8.65 -5.76 4.66
C ARG A 14 9.95 -6.07 3.93
N SER A 15 10.81 -5.08 3.71
CA SER A 15 12.06 -5.23 2.96
C SER A 15 13.00 -6.30 3.54
N ALA A 16 12.92 -6.56 4.84
CA ALA A 16 13.71 -7.55 5.56
C ALA A 16 13.02 -8.92 5.75
N GLU A 17 11.79 -9.10 5.28
CA GLU A 17 11.05 -10.36 5.44
C GLU A 17 11.41 -11.39 4.37
N SER A 18 11.37 -12.69 4.71
CA SER A 18 11.50 -13.80 3.75
C SER A 18 10.13 -14.39 3.39
N THR A 19 10.03 -15.02 2.22
CA THR A 19 8.82 -15.66 1.67
C THR A 19 8.06 -16.49 2.74
N PRO A 20 6.71 -16.40 2.83
CA PRO A 20 5.77 -15.91 1.82
C PRO A 20 5.16 -14.51 2.06
N THR A 21 5.53 -13.78 3.11
CA THR A 21 4.94 -12.47 3.45
C THR A 21 5.28 -11.34 2.47
N THR A 22 6.16 -11.60 1.50
CA THR A 22 6.54 -10.72 0.40
C THR A 22 5.63 -10.82 -0.83
N ARG A 23 4.52 -11.57 -0.77
CA ARG A 23 3.49 -11.56 -1.83
C ARG A 23 2.44 -10.48 -1.57
N ALA A 24 2.22 -9.62 -2.56
CA ALA A 24 1.26 -8.52 -2.43
C ALA A 24 -0.17 -8.98 -2.13
N GLU A 25 -0.58 -10.16 -2.61
CA GLU A 25 -1.90 -10.73 -2.34
C GLU A 25 -2.19 -11.00 -0.85
N TYR A 26 -1.15 -11.06 -0.01
CA TYR A 26 -1.29 -11.21 1.44
C TYR A 26 -1.30 -9.88 2.19
N LEU A 27 -1.21 -8.76 1.48
CA LEU A 27 -1.36 -7.45 2.10
C LEU A 27 -2.82 -7.15 2.41
N PRO A 28 -3.13 -6.73 3.64
CA PRO A 28 -4.44 -6.18 3.95
C PRO A 28 -4.68 -4.91 3.11
N PRO A 29 -5.82 -4.76 2.42
CA PRO A 29 -6.13 -3.55 1.66
C PRO A 29 -6.10 -2.27 2.49
N ILE A 30 -6.43 -2.36 3.79
CA ILE A 30 -6.37 -1.22 4.72
C ILE A 30 -4.94 -0.72 4.94
N GLU A 31 -3.94 -1.60 4.94
CA GLU A 31 -2.54 -1.23 5.09
C GLU A 31 -2.01 -0.57 3.81
N ILE A 32 -2.44 -1.04 2.63
CA ILE A 32 -2.11 -0.40 1.34
C ILE A 32 -2.68 1.01 1.28
N ARG A 33 -3.94 1.19 1.68
CA ARG A 33 -4.60 2.51 1.69
C ARG A 33 -3.91 3.49 2.62
N ALA A 34 -3.61 3.08 3.86
CA ALA A 34 -2.88 3.92 4.81
C ALA A 34 -1.49 4.31 4.28
N ALA A 35 -0.79 3.40 3.60
CA ALA A 35 0.48 3.70 2.95
C ALA A 35 0.31 4.73 1.82
N ALA A 36 -0.69 4.57 0.96
CA ALA A 36 -0.96 5.51 -0.14
C ALA A 36 -1.37 6.91 0.37
N GLU A 37 -2.23 6.97 1.39
CA GLU A 37 -2.62 8.23 2.05
C GLU A 37 -1.42 8.95 2.66
N ARG A 38 -0.52 8.21 3.32
CA ARG A 38 0.72 8.76 3.86
C ARG A 38 1.59 9.38 2.76
N ILE A 39 1.74 8.70 1.63
CA ILE A 39 2.51 9.23 0.50
C ILE A 39 1.86 10.50 -0.07
N LEU A 40 0.54 10.51 -0.26
CA LEU A 40 -0.17 11.71 -0.72
C LEU A 40 -0.06 12.88 0.26
N ALA A 41 -0.08 12.61 1.57
CA ALA A 41 0.10 13.62 2.60
C ALA A 41 1.52 14.22 2.60
N GLU A 42 2.54 13.39 2.38
CA GLU A 42 3.95 13.81 2.39
C GLU A 42 4.40 14.43 1.05
N SER A 43 3.89 13.92 -0.08
CA SER A 43 4.36 14.26 -1.44
C SER A 43 3.37 15.08 -2.28
N GLY A 44 2.11 15.19 -1.83
CA GLY A 44 1.05 15.88 -2.57
C GLY A 44 0.42 15.02 -3.68
N ARG A 45 -0.18 15.68 -4.69
CA ARG A 45 -0.88 15.00 -5.79
C ARG A 45 0.09 14.22 -6.67
N MET A 46 -0.26 12.97 -6.96
CA MET A 46 0.47 12.07 -7.84
C MET A 46 -0.50 11.42 -8.82
N ASN A 47 -0.01 10.99 -10.00
CA ASN A 47 -0.82 10.12 -10.86
C ASN A 47 -0.91 8.71 -10.23
N HIS A 48 -1.84 7.90 -10.74
CA HIS A 48 -2.13 6.59 -10.17
C HIS A 48 -0.90 5.65 -10.18
N ASP A 49 -0.16 5.59 -11.28
CA ASP A 49 0.97 4.69 -11.44
C ASP A 49 2.14 5.06 -10.52
N ASP A 50 2.43 6.35 -10.40
CA ASP A 50 3.46 6.84 -9.49
C ASP A 50 3.09 6.56 -8.03
N LEU A 51 1.82 6.74 -7.67
CA LEU A 51 1.33 6.40 -6.33
C LEU A 51 1.44 4.90 -6.04
N VAL A 52 1.13 4.04 -7.00
CA VAL A 52 1.30 2.58 -6.88
C VAL A 52 2.77 2.22 -6.62
N VAL A 53 3.69 2.77 -7.41
CA VAL A 53 5.13 2.49 -7.26
C VAL A 53 5.66 3.00 -5.93
N ALA A 54 5.29 4.22 -5.54
CA ALA A 54 5.72 4.80 -4.28
C ALA A 54 5.18 4.00 -3.08
N THR A 55 3.90 3.61 -3.13
CA THR A 55 3.26 2.79 -2.10
C THR A 55 3.95 1.42 -1.97
N ALA A 56 4.27 0.79 -3.10
CA ALA A 56 4.99 -0.48 -3.10
C ALA A 56 6.38 -0.37 -2.43
N ARG A 57 7.11 0.72 -2.69
CA ARG A 57 8.42 0.96 -2.08
C ARG A 57 8.32 1.18 -0.58
N LEU A 58 7.32 1.94 -0.12
CA LEU A 58 7.08 2.17 1.31
C LEU A 58 6.74 0.87 2.06
N LEU A 59 6.05 -0.07 1.39
CA LEU A 59 5.73 -1.39 1.94
C LEU A 59 6.88 -2.40 1.85
N GLY A 60 8.04 -2.01 1.29
CA GLY A 60 9.24 -2.83 1.23
C GLY A 60 9.37 -3.73 -0.01
N PHE A 61 8.54 -3.55 -1.05
CA PHE A 61 8.70 -4.33 -2.29
C PHE A 61 9.86 -3.78 -3.13
N ALA A 62 10.91 -4.60 -3.27
CA ALA A 62 12.04 -4.28 -4.13
C ALA A 62 11.67 -4.17 -5.62
N ARG A 63 10.63 -4.89 -6.08
CA ARG A 63 10.14 -4.88 -7.46
C ARG A 63 8.63 -4.71 -7.50
N THR A 64 8.16 -3.82 -8.37
CA THR A 64 6.73 -3.59 -8.62
C THR A 64 6.30 -4.33 -9.90
N GLY A 65 6.32 -5.67 -9.85
CA GLY A 65 5.85 -6.53 -10.96
C GLY A 65 4.34 -6.41 -11.18
N GLN A 66 3.82 -7.13 -12.18
CA GLN A 66 2.39 -7.10 -12.53
C GLN A 66 1.49 -7.40 -11.32
N ASP A 67 1.80 -8.45 -10.54
CA ASP A 67 0.99 -8.84 -9.38
C ASP A 67 0.94 -7.75 -8.31
N VAL A 68 2.09 -7.13 -8.01
CA VAL A 68 2.20 -6.03 -7.05
C VAL A 68 1.40 -4.82 -7.53
N ARG A 69 1.52 -4.48 -8.82
CA ARG A 69 0.75 -3.39 -9.43
C ARG A 69 -0.74 -3.63 -9.37
N THR A 70 -1.19 -4.84 -9.70
CA THR A 70 -2.61 -5.19 -9.69
C THR A 70 -3.21 -5.08 -8.29
N VAL A 71 -2.56 -5.65 -7.27
CA VAL A 71 -3.10 -5.63 -5.90
C VAL A 71 -3.10 -4.21 -5.32
N ILE A 72 -1.98 -3.50 -5.43
CA ILE A 72 -1.86 -2.14 -4.87
C ILE A 72 -2.75 -1.16 -5.63
N GLY A 73 -2.76 -1.22 -6.96
CA GLY A 73 -3.59 -0.38 -7.82
C GLY A 73 -5.08 -0.56 -7.52
N SER A 74 -5.55 -1.80 -7.41
CA SER A 74 -6.95 -2.08 -7.05
C SER A 74 -7.34 -1.45 -5.72
N ALA A 75 -6.51 -1.62 -4.68
CA ALA A 75 -6.79 -1.06 -3.35
C ALA A 75 -6.83 0.48 -3.35
N ILE A 76 -5.97 1.13 -4.15
CA ILE A 76 -5.95 2.59 -4.32
C ILE A 76 -7.19 3.06 -5.11
N SER A 77 -7.55 2.37 -6.20
CA SER A 77 -8.76 2.70 -6.95
C SER A 77 -10.02 2.56 -6.11
N ASP A 78 -10.07 1.57 -5.22
CA ASP A 78 -11.19 1.39 -4.30
C ASP A 78 -11.28 2.48 -3.24
N LEU A 79 -10.14 3.01 -2.78
CA LEU A 79 -10.11 4.19 -1.90
C LEU A 79 -10.71 5.42 -2.59
N ALA A 80 -10.33 5.67 -3.85
CA ALA A 80 -10.82 6.81 -4.62
C ALA A 80 -12.33 6.75 -4.91
N ARG A 81 -12.97 5.57 -4.80
CA ARG A 81 -14.43 5.40 -4.91
C ARG A 81 -15.17 5.55 -3.59
N GLN A 82 -14.46 5.51 -2.45
CA GLN A 82 -15.03 5.52 -1.10
C GLN A 82 -14.98 6.90 -0.43
N GLY A 83 -14.24 7.85 -0.99
CA GLY A 83 -14.21 9.27 -0.58
C GLY A 83 -15.02 10.15 -1.52
#